data_AF-A0A1V2CAD3-F1
#
_entry.id   AF-A0A1V2CAD3-F1
#
_cell.length_a   1.000
_cell.length_b   1.000
_cell.length_c   1.000
_cell.angle_alpha   90.00
_cell.angle_beta   90.00
_cell.angle_gamma   90.00
#
_symmetry.space_group_name_H-M   'P 1'
#
loop_
_entity.id
_entity.type
_entity.pdbx_description
1 polymer ?
#
loop_
_entity_poly.entity_id
_entity_poly.type
_entity_poly.pdbx_seq_one_letter_code
_entity_poly.pdbx_strand_id
1 'polypeptide(L)' 'MTNYDTLTEAITVKQAEGYTFDFNLSNSTLDCKKLNRTFDSTEFNVDAFYRFEGDSNPDDSSI' A
#
# COMPACT_ATOMS: atom_id res chain seq x y z
N MET A 1 -0.56 -7.61 -15.55
CA MET A 1 -0.49 -6.55 -14.53
C MET A 1 -1.93 -6.34 -14.08
N THR A 2 -2.27 -6.69 -12.84
CA THR A 2 -3.64 -6.52 -12.35
C THR A 2 -3.82 -5.05 -12.00
N ASN A 3 -4.69 -4.37 -12.74
CA ASN A 3 -5.08 -3.01 -12.46
C ASN A 3 -6.33 -3.07 -11.60
N TYR A 4 -6.34 -2.29 -10.52
CA TYR A 4 -7.49 -2.15 -9.63
C TYR A 4 -8.05 -0.75 -9.80
N ASP A 5 -9.37 -0.62 -9.85
CA ASP A 5 -10.04 0.67 -10.06
C ASP A 5 -9.91 1.58 -8.83
N THR A 6 -9.88 1.00 -7.63
CA THR A 6 -9.79 1.75 -6.38
C THR A 6 -8.81 1.10 -5.40
N LEU A 7 -8.29 1.92 -4.48
CA LEU A 7 -7.45 1.45 -3.38
C LEU A 7 -8.16 0.36 -2.56
N THR A 8 -9.45 0.55 -2.27
CA THR A 8 -10.26 -0.40 -1.49
C THR A 8 -10.40 -1.75 -2.18
N GLU A 9 -10.60 -1.75 -3.50
CA GLU A 9 -10.68 -2.98 -4.29
C GLU A 9 -9.36 -3.75 -4.23
N ALA A 10 -8.23 -3.05 -4.45
CA ALA A 10 -6.91 -3.66 -4.39
C ALA A 10 -6.62 -4.30 -3.02
N ILE A 11 -6.93 -3.59 -1.93
CA ILE A 11 -6.76 -4.11 -0.57
C ILE A 11 -7.62 -5.35 -0.36
N THR A 12 -8.88 -5.33 -0.78
CA THR A 12 -9.81 -6.47 -0.61
C THR A 12 -9.31 -7.71 -1.34
N VAL A 13 -8.88 -7.56 -2.60
CA VAL A 13 -8.33 -8.68 -3.38
C VAL A 13 -7.03 -9.20 -2.76
N LYS A 14 -6.12 -8.31 -2.37
CA LYS A 14 -4.85 -8.71 -1.73
C LYS A 14 -5.08 -9.43 -0.41
N GLN A 15 -6.05 -9.02 0.39
CA GLN A 15 -6.44 -9.75 1.60
C GLN A 15 -6.92 -11.17 1.28
N ALA A 16 -7.71 -11.35 0.21
CA ALA A 16 -8.14 -12.67 -0.26
C ALA A 16 -6.98 -13.53 -0.81
N GLU A 17 -5.96 -12.90 -1.39
CA GLU A 17 -4.72 -13.56 -1.84
C GLU A 17 -3.77 -13.95 -0.68
N GLY A 18 -4.07 -13.55 0.56
CA GLY A 18 -3.31 -13.92 1.76
C GLY A 18 -2.49 -12.79 2.38
N TYR A 19 -2.56 -11.57 1.85
CA TYR A 19 -1.93 -10.39 2.44
C TYR A 19 -2.77 -9.89 3.64
N THR A 20 -2.65 -10.59 4.78
CA THR A 20 -3.49 -10.39 5.98
C THR A 20 -2.84 -9.53 7.07
N PHE A 21 -1.66 -9.00 6.81
CA PHE A 21 -0.95 -8.08 7.69
C PHE A 21 -0.95 -6.69 7.08
N ASP A 22 -1.38 -5.73 7.87
CA ASP A 22 -1.32 -4.31 7.55
C ASP A 22 -0.03 -3.73 8.13
N PHE A 23 0.65 -2.92 7.33
CA PHE A 23 1.89 -2.26 7.70
C PHE A 23 1.73 -0.76 7.53
N ASN A 24 2.01 -0.02 8.60
CA ASN A 24 2.01 1.43 8.59
C ASN A 24 3.45 1.91 8.47
N LEU A 25 3.71 2.86 7.56
CA LEU A 25 5.02 3.48 7.47
C LEU A 25 5.24 4.42 8.65
N SER A 26 6.29 4.19 9.44
CA SER A 26 6.70 5.02 10.56
C SER A 26 8.18 5.36 10.43
N ASN A 27 8.47 6.61 10.09
CA ASN A 27 9.80 7.11 9.77
C ASN A 27 10.46 6.29 8.64
N SER A 28 11.35 5.35 9.00
CA SER A 28 12.09 4.46 8.09
C SER A 28 11.77 2.98 8.31
N THR A 29 10.69 2.70 9.03
CA THR A 29 10.32 1.34 9.45
C THR A 29 8.84 1.07 9.18
N LEU A 30 8.48 -0.20 9.03
CA LEU A 30 7.11 -0.64 8.88
C LEU A 30 6.58 -1.18 10.22
N ASP A 31 5.56 -0.53 10.77
CA ASP A 31 4.85 -0.97 11.96
C ASP A 31 3.70 -1.90 11.60
N CYS A 32 3.68 -3.10 12.20
CA CYS A 32 2.57 -4.01 12.10
C CYS A 32 1.83 -4.10 13.44
N LYS A 33 0.69 -3.41 13.53
CA LYS A 33 -0.17 -3.40 14.74
C LYS A 33 -0.62 -4.80 15.17
N LYS A 34 -0.88 -5.69 14.20
CA LYS A 34 -1.34 -7.06 14.47
C LYS A 34 -0.28 -7.93 15.14
N LEU A 35 1.00 -7.67 14.86
CA LEU A 35 2.14 -8.38 15.45
C LEU A 35 2.76 -7.59 16.61
N ASN A 36 2.30 -6.35 16.85
CA ASN A 36 2.90 -5.39 17.77
C ASN A 36 4.43 -5.32 17.61
N ARG A 37 4.88 -5.29 16.34
CA ARG A 37 6.28 -5.37 15.95
C ARG A 37 6.55 -4.43 14.78
N THR A 38 7.74 -3.86 14.80
CA THR A 38 8.29 -3.00 13.76
C THR A 38 9.34 -3.76 12.96
N PHE A 39 9.37 -3.52 11.65
CA PHE A 39 10.29 -4.13 10.68
C PHE A 39 11.12 -3.06 10.00
N ASP A 40 12.40 -3.33 9.78
CA ASP A 40 13.28 -2.41 9.05
C ASP A 40 13.03 -2.47 7.53
N SER A 41 13.37 -1.37 6.86
CA SER A 41 13.42 -1.26 5.38
C SER A 41 14.11 -2.42 4.66
N THR A 42 15.10 -3.04 5.32
CA THR A 42 15.91 -4.13 4.78
C THR A 42 15.29 -5.52 4.95
N GLU A 43 14.24 -5.65 5.77
CA GLU A 43 13.58 -6.93 6.07
C GLU A 43 12.41 -7.24 5.14
N PHE A 44 12.07 -6.35 4.21
CA PHE A 44 10.99 -6.55 3.26
C PHE A 44 11.43 -6.37 1.81
N ASN A 45 10.73 -7.07 0.92
CA ASN A 45 10.87 -6.90 -0.51
C ASN A 45 9.54 -6.40 -1.09
N VAL A 46 9.61 -5.38 -1.95
CA VAL A 46 8.43 -4.87 -2.64
C VAL A 46 8.07 -5.83 -3.77
N ASP A 47 6.99 -6.57 -3.58
CA ASP A 47 6.48 -7.53 -4.57
C ASP A 47 5.72 -6.84 -5.71
N ALA A 48 4.97 -5.79 -5.39
CA ALA A 48 4.20 -5.03 -6.36
C ALA A 48 4.02 -3.57 -5.95
N PHE A 49 3.91 -2.68 -6.93
CA PHE A 49 3.63 -1.26 -6.75
C PHE A 49 2.33 -0.90 -7.50
N TYR A 50 1.40 -0.26 -6.79
CA TYR A 50 0.13 0.19 -7.33
C TYR A 50 -0.03 1.68 -7.03
N ARG A 51 -0.27 2.48 -8.07
CA ARG A 51 -0.61 3.90 -7.95
C ARG A 51 -2.10 4.06 -8.22
N PHE A 52 -2.80 4.64 -7.26
CA PHE A 52 -4.20 5.03 -7.41
C PHE A 52 -4.23 6.53 -7.61
N GLU A 53 -4.65 6.95 -8.79
CA GLU A 53 -5.01 8.35 -9.02
C GLU A 53 -6.47 8.45 -8.60
N GLY A 54 -6.77 9.17 -7.52
CA GLY A 54 -8.17 9.51 -7.22
C GLY A 54 -8.74 10.44 -8.29
N ASP A 55 -9.97 10.93 -8.08
CA ASP A 55 -10.53 12.12 -8.77
C ASP A 55 -9.73 13.40 -8.42
N SER A 56 -8.40 13.37 -8.50
CA SER A 56 -7.58 14.57 -8.54
C SER A 56 -7.80 15.19 -9.91
N ASN A 57 -8.69 16.18 -9.94
CA ASN A 57 -8.93 17.05 -11.08
C ASN A 57 -7.59 17.39 -11.77
N PRO A 58 -7.46 17.18 -13.09
CA PRO A 58 -6.24 17.52 -13.84
C PRO A 58 -5.95 19.03 -13.91
N ASP A 59 -6.78 19.88 -13.29
CA ASP A 59 -6.62 21.35 -13.24
C ASP A 59 -5.63 21.85 -12.18
N ASP A 60 -5.18 21.02 -11.22
CA ASP A 60 -4.17 21.43 -10.21
C ASP A 60 -2.74 21.05 -10.63
N SER A 61 -2.45 21.23 -11.92
CA SER A 61 -1.07 21.20 -12.44
C SER A 61 -0.88 22.32 -13.44
N SER A 62 -0.95 23.56 -12.94
CA SER A 62 -0.22 24.66 -13.56
C SER A 62 1.26 24.47 -13.21
N ILE A 63 2.06 24.05 -14.20
CA ILE A 63 3.52 24.21 -14.20
C ILE A 63 3.85 25.60 -14.76
#